data_AF-A0A813VX93-F1
#
_entry.id   AF-A0A813VX93-F1
#
_cell.length_a   1.000
_cell.length_b   1.000
_cell.length_c   1.000
_cell.angle_alpha   90.00
_cell.angle_beta   90.00
_cell.angle_gamma   90.00
#
_symmetry.space_group_name_H-M   'P 1'
#
loop_
_entity.id
_entity.type
_entity.pdbx_description
1 polymer ?
#
loop_
_entity_poly.entity_id
_entity_poly.type
_entity_poly.pdbx_seq_one_letter_code
_entity_poly.pdbx_strand_id
1 'polypeptide(L)'
;MPDYYTIENYPFNSESLRESVFIQVAHAHNHWVVISNYYPKTNEQFFDKWYIYDSMNNPKYYLNFVKNVLRKVSGGSRYIDITHVEVSKQHCTIDCGLFALGYALALAMDIDPGCLIFDQRKLRDEFNTIIENKTLFLFSHSLIDNYIPKYTEFNLDLN
;
A
#
# COMPACT_ATOMS: atom_id res chain seq x y z
N MET A 1 -14.43 -25.90 6.05
CA MET A 1 -13.40 -24.92 6.43
C MET A 1 -12.97 -24.24 5.14
N PRO A 2 -12.95 -22.89 5.03
CA PRO A 2 -12.35 -22.27 3.87
C PRO A 2 -10.84 -22.50 3.94
N ASP A 3 -10.26 -22.95 2.84
CA ASP A 3 -8.81 -23.11 2.71
C ASP A 3 -8.17 -21.72 2.64
N TYR A 4 -7.58 -21.28 3.76
CA TYR A 4 -6.78 -20.07 3.79
C TYR A 4 -5.39 -20.40 3.22
N TYR A 5 -5.12 -19.94 2.01
CA TYR A 5 -3.77 -19.97 1.46
C TYR A 5 -2.87 -19.04 2.27
N THR A 6 -1.81 -19.58 2.86
CA THR A 6 -0.71 -18.77 3.39
C THR A 6 0.18 -18.30 2.24
N ILE A 7 0.77 -17.11 2.37
CA ILE A 7 1.79 -16.57 1.42
C ILE A 7 3.01 -17.52 1.29
N GLU A 8 3.14 -18.52 2.16
CA GLU A 8 4.18 -19.55 2.10
C GLU A 8 3.86 -20.70 1.13
N ASN A 9 2.58 -20.98 0.87
CA ASN A 9 2.16 -22.15 0.10
C ASN A 9 1.41 -21.83 -1.20
N TYR A 10 1.13 -20.55 -1.47
CA TYR A 10 0.57 -20.17 -2.77
C TYR A 10 1.70 -20.13 -3.81
N PRO A 11 1.55 -20.80 -4.96
CA PRO A 11 2.43 -20.56 -6.10
C PRO A 11 2.14 -19.13 -6.58
N PHE A 12 2.84 -18.16 -6.00
CA PHE A 12 2.84 -16.78 -6.49
C PHE A 12 3.43 -16.82 -7.90
N ASN A 13 2.55 -16.95 -8.90
CA ASN A 13 2.94 -16.86 -10.29
C ASN A 13 3.19 -15.37 -10.59
N SER A 14 4.46 -14.98 -10.65
CA SER A 14 4.84 -13.61 -10.98
C SER A 14 4.34 -13.17 -12.34
N GLU A 15 4.10 -14.08 -13.29
CA GLU A 15 3.49 -13.74 -14.58
C GLU A 15 2.03 -13.34 -14.42
N SER A 16 1.27 -14.01 -13.54
CA SER A 16 -0.12 -13.62 -13.24
C SER A 16 -0.22 -12.27 -12.51
N LEU A 17 0.79 -11.91 -11.71
CA LEU A 17 0.89 -10.58 -11.09
C LEU A 17 1.18 -9.47 -12.10
N ARG A 18 1.86 -9.79 -13.21
CA ARG A 18 2.09 -8.83 -14.30
C ARG A 18 0.84 -8.54 -15.12
N GLU A 19 -0.23 -9.30 -14.92
CA GLU A 19 -1.50 -9.14 -15.64
C GLU A 19 -2.63 -8.66 -14.72
N SER A 20 -2.36 -8.40 -13.44
CA SER A 20 -3.38 -8.05 -12.45
C SER A 20 -2.95 -6.91 -11.52
N VAL A 21 -3.95 -6.19 -11.01
CA VAL A 21 -3.75 -5.21 -9.94
C VAL A 21 -3.44 -5.95 -8.65
N PHE A 22 -2.32 -5.59 -8.04
CA PHE A 22 -1.85 -6.10 -6.78
C PHE A 22 -1.79 -4.98 -5.75
N ILE A 23 -2.48 -5.18 -4.62
CA ILE A 23 -2.45 -4.27 -3.47
C ILE A 23 -2.24 -5.14 -2.24
N GLN A 24 -1.16 -4.89 -1.50
CA GLN A 24 -0.82 -5.64 -0.30
C GLN A 24 -0.51 -4.72 0.86
N VAL A 25 -1.23 -4.91 1.96
CA VAL A 25 -0.83 -4.36 3.27
C VAL A 25 0.27 -5.26 3.83
N ALA A 26 1.46 -4.70 4.02
CA ALA A 26 2.65 -5.42 4.47
C ALA A 26 3.09 -4.95 5.86
N HIS A 27 3.46 -5.90 6.71
CA HIS A 27 4.04 -5.62 8.02
C HIS A 27 5.55 -5.39 7.88
N ALA A 28 6.00 -4.17 8.17
CA ALA A 28 7.39 -3.73 8.11
C ALA A 28 7.91 -3.49 9.54
N HIS A 29 8.37 -4.56 10.19
CA HIS A 29 8.85 -4.56 11.58
C HIS A 29 7.78 -4.24 12.64
N ASN A 30 7.55 -2.96 12.94
CA ASN A 30 6.56 -2.47 13.92
C ASN A 30 5.58 -1.47 13.28
N HIS A 31 5.49 -1.54 11.96
CA HIS A 31 4.80 -0.56 11.13
C HIS A 31 4.08 -1.26 9.98
N TRP A 32 3.04 -0.62 9.45
CA TRP A 32 2.27 -1.16 8.34
C TRP A 32 2.38 -0.22 7.14
N VAL A 33 2.69 -0.79 5.98
CA VAL A 33 2.81 -0.07 4.70
C VAL A 33 1.95 -0.74 3.65
N VAL A 34 1.67 -0.04 2.56
CA VAL A 34 1.05 -0.64 1.37
C VAL A 34 2.07 -0.75 0.26
N ILE A 35 2.13 -1.92 -0.38
CA ILE A 35 2.89 -2.17 -1.60
C ILE A 35 1.89 -2.47 -2.70
N SER A 36 2.09 -1.86 -3.87
CA SER A 36 1.16 -1.97 -5.00
C SER A 36 1.91 -1.95 -6.33
N ASN A 37 1.43 -2.65 -7.35
CA ASN A 37 1.85 -2.44 -8.74
C ASN A 37 0.92 -1.48 -9.51
N TYR A 38 0.00 -0.84 -8.78
CA TYR A 38 -1.05 0.01 -9.32
C TYR A 38 -0.94 1.45 -8.85
N TYR A 39 -1.12 2.38 -9.79
CA TYR A 39 -1.22 3.81 -9.53
C TYR A 39 -2.41 4.44 -10.29
N PRO A 40 -3.44 4.95 -9.58
CA PRO A 40 -4.70 5.40 -10.19
C PRO A 40 -4.62 6.51 -11.25
N LYS A 41 -3.53 7.30 -11.31
CA LYS A 41 -3.43 8.43 -12.25
C LYS A 41 -2.72 8.12 -13.57
N THR A 42 -2.18 6.93 -13.75
CA THR A 42 -1.53 6.56 -15.01
C THR A 42 -2.53 5.88 -15.94
N ASN A 43 -2.79 6.50 -17.09
CA ASN A 43 -3.55 5.89 -18.19
C ASN A 43 -2.85 4.65 -18.79
N GLU A 44 -1.58 4.45 -18.44
CA GLU A 44 -0.77 3.29 -18.81
C GLU A 44 -0.54 2.43 -17.57
N GLN A 45 -1.14 1.23 -17.55
CA GLN A 45 -0.90 0.25 -16.50
C GLN A 45 0.49 -0.36 -16.72
N PHE A 46 1.50 0.22 -16.07
CA PHE A 46 2.83 -0.35 -16.04
C PHE A 46 2.92 -1.38 -14.93
N PHE A 47 2.62 -2.64 -15.24
CA PHE A 47 2.68 -3.75 -14.27
C PHE A 47 4.10 -4.06 -13.74
N ASP A 48 5.12 -3.45 -14.34
CA ASP A 48 6.52 -3.52 -13.91
C ASP A 48 6.91 -2.43 -12.91
N LYS A 49 6.04 -1.44 -12.65
CA LYS A 49 6.28 -0.37 -11.67
C LYS A 49 5.66 -0.72 -10.32
N TRP A 50 6.44 -0.55 -9.26
CA TRP A 50 6.00 -0.80 -7.90
C TRP A 50 5.94 0.48 -7.09
N TYR A 51 4.95 0.56 -6.22
CA TYR A 51 4.68 1.72 -5.38
C TYR A 51 4.63 1.32 -3.91
N ILE A 52 5.12 2.22 -3.06
CA ILE A 52 4.98 2.10 -1.61
C ILE A 52 4.26 3.32 -1.03
N TYR A 53 3.30 3.06 -0.15
CA TYR A 53 2.56 4.07 0.61
C TYR A 53 2.83 3.86 2.09
N ASP A 54 3.42 4.87 2.73
CA ASP A 54 3.87 4.83 4.11
C ASP A 54 3.37 6.06 4.86
N SER A 55 2.54 5.84 5.90
CA SER A 55 1.98 6.91 6.72
C SER A 55 3.01 7.69 7.55
N MET A 56 4.25 7.19 7.68
CA MET A 56 5.35 7.95 8.27
C MET A 56 6.13 8.77 7.22
N ASN A 57 5.87 8.53 5.92
CA ASN A 57 6.63 9.04 4.77
C ASN A 57 8.15 8.85 4.96
N ASN A 58 8.57 7.69 5.46
CA ASN A 58 9.97 7.30 5.67
C ASN A 58 10.29 5.95 4.99
N PRO A 59 10.15 5.88 3.65
CA PRO A 59 10.21 4.62 2.92
C PRO A 59 11.56 3.91 3.03
N LYS A 60 12.67 4.66 3.13
CA LYS A 60 14.03 4.07 3.20
C LYS A 60 14.19 3.12 4.39
N TYR A 61 13.57 3.44 5.53
CA TYR A 61 13.65 2.59 6.72
C TYR A 61 12.83 1.31 6.54
N TYR A 62 11.57 1.44 6.09
CA TYR A 62 10.63 0.32 6.03
C TYR A 62 10.81 -0.60 4.82
N LEU A 63 11.34 -0.12 3.70
CA LEU A 63 11.61 -0.92 2.50
C LEU A 63 12.50 -2.14 2.78
N ASN A 64 13.50 -1.98 3.66
CA ASN A 64 14.38 -3.08 4.03
C ASN A 64 13.65 -4.25 4.74
N PHE A 65 12.58 -3.95 5.48
CA PHE A 65 11.81 -4.97 6.21
C PHE A 65 10.79 -5.70 5.32
N VAL A 66 10.48 -5.16 4.14
CA VAL A 66 9.52 -5.77 3.19
C VAL A 66 10.20 -6.41 1.97
N LYS A 67 11.55 -6.46 1.93
CA LYS A 67 12.32 -7.14 0.87
C LYS A 67 11.83 -8.56 0.55
N ASN A 68 11.44 -9.33 1.56
CA ASN A 68 10.94 -10.70 1.36
C ASN A 68 9.63 -10.73 0.56
N VAL A 69 8.74 -9.76 0.78
CA VAL A 69 7.50 -9.60 -0.01
C VAL A 69 7.86 -9.20 -1.44
N LEU A 70 8.73 -8.19 -1.57
CA LEU A 70 9.19 -7.65 -2.85
C LEU A 70 9.90 -8.71 -3.73
N ARG A 71 10.70 -9.60 -3.13
CA ARG A 71 11.36 -10.72 -3.83
C ARG A 71 10.37 -11.73 -4.38
N LYS A 72 9.28 -12.00 -3.66
CA LYS A 72 8.22 -12.91 -4.15
C LYS A 72 7.47 -12.29 -5.31
N VAL A 73 7.08 -11.02 -5.21
CA VAL A 73 6.28 -10.37 -6.25
C VAL A 73 7.08 -9.97 -7.50
N SER A 74 8.40 -9.77 -7.37
CA SER A 74 9.30 -9.49 -8.50
C SER A 74 9.70 -10.72 -9.32
N GLY A 75 9.14 -11.90 -9.02
CA GLY A 75 9.46 -13.14 -9.75
C GLY A 75 10.92 -13.58 -9.58
N GLY A 76 11.53 -13.27 -8.43
CA GLY A 76 12.92 -13.61 -8.15
C GLY A 76 13.96 -12.67 -8.78
N SER A 77 13.56 -11.49 -9.27
CA SER A 77 14.51 -10.47 -9.68
C SER A 77 15.44 -10.07 -8.52
N ARG A 78 16.70 -9.79 -8.84
CA ARG A 78 17.66 -9.24 -7.88
C ARG A 78 17.36 -7.79 -7.52
N TYR A 79 16.84 -7.03 -8.48
CA TYR A 79 16.55 -5.61 -8.31
C TYR A 79 15.08 -5.33 -8.58
N ILE A 80 14.52 -4.37 -7.84
CA ILE A 80 13.18 -3.86 -8.08
C ILE A 80 13.19 -2.33 -7.96
N ASP A 81 12.55 -1.67 -8.92
CA ASP A 81 12.31 -0.23 -8.87
C ASP A 81 11.01 0.03 -8.11
N ILE A 82 11.11 0.85 -7.06
CA ILE A 82 9.98 1.21 -6.19
C ILE A 82 9.87 2.71 -6.09
N THR A 83 8.66 3.22 -6.34
CA THR A 83 8.29 4.61 -6.20
C THR A 83 7.52 4.81 -4.90
N HIS A 84 8.09 5.56 -3.96
CA HIS A 84 7.32 6.04 -2.81
C HIS A 84 6.42 7.20 -3.21
N VAL A 85 5.14 7.09 -2.90
CA VAL A 85 4.16 8.16 -3.07
C VAL A 85 3.98 8.86 -1.72
N GLU A 86 4.18 10.18 -1.67
CA GLU A 86 3.91 10.96 -0.45
C GLU A 86 2.41 10.96 -0.15
N VAL A 87 2.04 10.51 1.04
CA VAL A 87 0.64 10.36 1.50
C VAL A 87 0.37 11.14 2.78
N SER A 88 -0.91 11.24 3.17
CA SER A 88 -1.33 11.81 4.46
C SER A 88 -0.54 11.19 5.60
N LYS A 89 0.30 11.99 6.27
CA LYS A 89 1.15 11.52 7.37
C LYS A 89 0.33 11.27 8.63
N GLN A 90 0.64 10.19 9.35
CA GLN A 90 0.11 9.98 10.70
C GLN A 90 0.80 10.88 11.73
N HIS A 91 0.08 11.30 12.76
CA HIS A 91 0.61 12.15 13.84
C HIS A 91 1.16 11.38 15.06
N CYS A 92 1.04 10.05 15.09
CA CYS A 92 1.46 9.19 16.21
C CYS A 92 2.07 7.88 15.69
N THR A 93 2.52 6.95 16.54
CA THR A 93 3.14 5.67 16.11
C THR A 93 2.18 4.48 16.00
N ILE A 94 0.90 4.65 16.33
CA ILE A 94 -0.03 3.52 16.57
C ILE A 94 -1.09 3.33 15.48
N ASP A 95 -1.34 4.33 14.64
CA ASP A 95 -2.43 4.27 13.64
C ASP A 95 -1.97 3.81 12.25
N CYS A 96 -0.72 3.38 12.08
CA CYS A 96 -0.17 2.98 10.77
C CYS A 96 -0.98 1.87 10.09
N GLY A 97 -1.52 0.92 10.88
CA GLY A 97 -2.41 -0.11 10.36
C GLY A 97 -3.70 0.46 9.74
N LEU A 98 -4.30 1.48 10.38
CA LEU A 98 -5.52 2.11 9.88
C LEU A 98 -5.26 2.96 8.64
N PHE A 99 -4.13 3.68 8.61
CA PHE A 99 -3.71 4.38 7.41
C PHE A 99 -3.42 3.42 6.26
N ALA A 100 -2.70 2.32 6.50
CA ALA A 100 -2.43 1.31 5.48
C ALA A 100 -3.72 0.70 4.92
N LEU A 101 -4.71 0.42 5.76
CA LEU A 101 -6.04 -0.03 5.31
C LEU A 101 -6.75 1.05 4.49
N GLY A 102 -6.70 2.31 4.91
CA GLY A 102 -7.27 3.45 4.18
C GLY A 102 -6.65 3.62 2.79
N TYR A 103 -5.31 3.53 2.68
CA TYR A 103 -4.61 3.60 1.41
C TYR A 103 -4.95 2.42 0.50
N ALA A 104 -4.96 1.19 1.04
CA ALA A 104 -5.29 -0.01 0.27
C ALA A 104 -6.72 0.06 -0.28
N LEU A 105 -7.68 0.54 0.53
CA LEU A 105 -9.06 0.73 0.11
C LEU A 105 -9.20 1.85 -0.93
N ALA A 106 -8.50 2.97 -0.76
CA ALA A 106 -8.48 4.04 -1.75
C ALA A 106 -7.99 3.52 -3.11
N LEU A 107 -6.88 2.77 -3.13
CA LEU A 107 -6.37 2.14 -4.36
C LEU A 107 -7.39 1.19 -4.98
N ALA A 108 -8.06 0.36 -4.18
CA ALA A 108 -9.09 -0.56 -4.65
C ALA A 108 -10.33 0.17 -5.21
N MET A 109 -10.55 1.42 -4.81
CA MET A 109 -11.61 2.30 -5.32
C MET A 109 -11.15 3.20 -6.48
N ASP A 110 -9.95 2.98 -7.02
CA ASP A 110 -9.34 3.81 -8.05
C ASP A 110 -9.10 5.27 -7.63
N ILE A 111 -8.71 5.46 -6.37
CA ILE A 111 -8.42 6.77 -5.77
C ILE A 111 -6.95 6.80 -5.35
N ASP A 112 -6.22 7.81 -5.81
CA ASP A 112 -4.82 8.04 -5.43
C ASP A 112 -4.72 8.40 -3.93
N PRO A 113 -4.11 7.56 -3.08
CA PRO A 113 -3.96 7.87 -1.66
C PRO A 113 -3.23 9.18 -1.38
N GLY A 114 -2.37 9.62 -2.31
CA GLY A 114 -1.62 10.86 -2.18
C GLY A 114 -2.49 12.11 -2.27
N CYS A 115 -3.70 12.03 -2.86
CA CYS A 115 -4.63 13.16 -2.91
C CYS A 115 -5.57 13.25 -1.70
N LEU A 116 -5.49 12.27 -0.77
CA LEU A 116 -6.34 12.18 0.40
C LEU A 116 -5.64 12.70 1.65
N ILE A 117 -6.39 13.41 2.50
CA ILE A 117 -6.02 13.70 3.89
C ILE A 117 -7.04 13.01 4.78
N PHE A 118 -6.63 11.95 5.49
CA PHE A 118 -7.53 11.22 6.39
C PHE A 118 -7.72 11.97 7.71
N ASP A 119 -8.96 11.99 8.22
CA ASP A 119 -9.24 12.49 9.57
C ASP A 119 -8.88 11.42 10.60
N GLN A 120 -7.62 11.45 11.05
CA GLN A 120 -7.07 10.47 12.00
C GLN A 120 -7.91 10.32 13.28
N ARG A 121 -8.62 11.36 13.69
CA ARG A 121 -9.46 11.33 14.91
C ARG A 121 -10.65 10.39 14.78
N LYS A 122 -11.09 10.10 13.55
CA LYS A 122 -12.25 9.26 13.25
C LYS A 122 -11.88 7.84 12.82
N LEU A 123 -10.64 7.60 12.38
CA LEU A 123 -10.21 6.33 11.79
C LEU A 123 -10.58 5.10 12.64
N ARG A 124 -10.39 5.17 13.95
CA ARG A 124 -10.70 4.04 14.86
C ARG A 124 -12.19 3.78 14.98
N ASP A 125 -12.98 4.83 15.15
CA ASP A 125 -14.43 4.72 15.30
C ASP A 125 -15.07 4.24 13.99
N GLU A 126 -14.58 4.73 12.85
CA GLU A 126 -15.02 4.28 11.54
C GLU A 126 -14.60 2.84 11.26
N PHE A 127 -13.38 2.44 11.64
CA PHE A 127 -12.96 1.05 11.55
C PHE A 127 -13.85 0.12 12.37
N ASN A 128 -14.16 0.48 13.62
CA ASN A 128 -15.09 -0.28 14.44
C ASN A 128 -16.47 -0.38 13.78
N THR A 129 -16.96 0.73 13.22
CA THR A 129 -18.23 0.77 12.45
C THR A 129 -18.20 -0.19 11.26
N ILE A 130 -17.09 -0.24 10.50
CA ILE A 130 -16.92 -1.18 9.38
C ILE A 130 -16.97 -2.63 9.87
N ILE A 131 -16.29 -2.95 10.98
CA ILE A 131 -16.27 -4.30 11.55
C ILE A 131 -17.66 -4.71 12.05
N GLU A 132 -18.34 -3.85 12.79
CA GLU A 132 -19.67 -4.09 13.35
C GLU A 132 -20.72 -4.27 12.25
N ASN A 133 -20.75 -3.35 11.28
CA ASN A 133 -21.75 -3.34 10.22
C ASN A 133 -21.38 -4.20 9.02
N LYS A 134 -20.17 -4.77 8.99
CA LYS A 134 -19.62 -5.58 7.88
C LYS A 134 -19.75 -4.88 6.52
N THR A 135 -19.68 -3.56 6.52
CA THR A 135 -19.86 -2.72 5.33
C THR A 135 -18.62 -1.88 5.15
N LEU A 136 -17.91 -2.11 4.04
CA LEU A 136 -16.66 -1.43 3.74
C LEU A 136 -16.94 -0.06 3.12
N PHE A 137 -16.36 1.00 3.69
CA PHE A 137 -16.38 2.35 3.14
C PHE A 137 -15.04 3.03 3.38
N LEU A 138 -14.69 3.97 2.50
CA LEU A 138 -13.47 4.75 2.65
C LEU A 138 -13.58 5.67 3.86
N PHE A 139 -12.57 5.67 4.73
CA PHE A 139 -12.52 6.51 5.92
C PHE A 139 -12.72 7.99 5.60
N SER A 140 -13.22 8.77 6.57
CA SER A 140 -13.37 10.22 6.45
C SER A 140 -12.08 10.87 5.97
N HIS A 141 -12.19 11.64 4.89
CA HIS A 141 -11.06 12.32 4.27
C HIS A 141 -11.48 13.65 3.64
N SER A 142 -10.51 14.53 3.42
CA SER A 142 -10.62 15.67 2.51
C SER A 142 -9.67 15.48 1.33
N LEU A 143 -9.97 16.13 0.20
CA LEU A 143 -9.09 16.17 -0.97
C LEU A 143 -8.09 17.31 -0.84
N ILE A 144 -6.89 17.11 -1.40
CA ILE A 144 -5.91 18.18 -1.58
C ILE A 144 -6.25 18.95 -2.87
N ASP A 145 -6.61 20.24 -2.73
CA ASP A 145 -6.85 21.11 -3.89
C ASP A 145 -5.57 21.29 -4.71
N ASN A 146 -5.70 21.21 -6.04
CA ASN A 146 -4.58 21.31 -6.99
C ASN A 146 -3.43 20.34 -6.67
N TYR A 147 -3.75 19.12 -6.21
CA TYR A 147 -2.77 18.11 -5.81
C TYR A 147 -1.73 17.82 -6.91
N ILE A 148 -0.47 18.16 -6.62
CA ILE A 148 0.69 17.76 -7.41
C ILE A 148 1.34 16.56 -6.70
N PRO A 149 1.36 15.37 -7.31
CA PRO A 149 1.98 14.21 -6.72
C PRO A 149 3.47 14.43 -6.46
N LYS A 150 3.93 13.89 -5.33
CA LYS A 150 5.35 13.88 -4.97
C LYS A 150 5.81 12.45 -4.82
N TYR A 151 6.93 12.16 -5.47
CA TYR A 151 7.47 10.82 -5.53
C TYR A 151 8.94 10.80 -5.14
N THR A 152 9.38 9.65 -4.63
CA THR A 152 10.80 9.33 -4.49
C THR A 152 11.03 7.93 -5.03
N GLU A 153 11.95 7.80 -5.98
CA GLU A 153 12.28 6.51 -6.61
C GLU A 153 13.47 5.85 -5.92
N PHE A 154 13.40 4.52 -5.82
CA PHE A 154 14.43 3.68 -5.23
C PHE A 154 14.67 2.48 -6.14
N ASN A 155 15.94 2.20 -6.45
CA ASN A 155 16.35 0.90 -6.97
C ASN A 155 16.84 0.05 -5.79
N LEU A 156 16.11 -1.01 -5.45
CA LEU A 156 16.39 -1.82 -4.26
C LEU A 156 17.05 -3.15 -4.66
N ASP A 157 18.23 -3.45 -4.10
CA ASP A 157 18.83 -4.79 -4.15
C ASP A 157 18.09 -5.70 -3.16
N LEU A 158 17.52 -6.80 -3.66
CA LEU A 158 16.69 -7.76 -2.93
C LEU A 158 17.49 -8.93 -2.33
N ASN A 159 18.81 -8.94 -2.51
CA ASN A 159 19.72 -9.82 -1.78
C ASN A 159 19.88 -9.42 -0.30
#